data_AF-A0A378I8V2-F1
#
_entry.id   AF-A0A378I8V2-F1
#
_cell.length_a   1.000
_cell.length_b   1.000
_cell.length_c   1.000
_cell.angle_alpha   90.00
_cell.angle_beta   90.00
_cell.angle_gamma   90.00
#
_symmetry.space_group_name_H-M   'P 1'
#
loop_
_entity.id
_entity.type
_entity.pdbx_description
1 polymer ?
#
loop_
_entity_poly.entity_id
_entity_poly.type
_entity_poly.pdbx_seq_one_letter_code
_entity_poly.pdbx_strand_id
1 'polypeptide(L)'
;MPQSQAQIRELLKQPKVPVDEIISELSDWQFHDLALFYTHSQTQKNVLDMPIFDRLWRAHREKISLADSPDFKLKKQIGFSDRELVLGFGLYYSAMSFKKQYQQKSLPKYEEAFLKYLKLAMQYGSIQAFRIALTKLQVEVSNEKSSVQDLVDNVGKVLINWKPVLLKHRTPGALLLASGFHFFARKLIEKQGSAAQIMAAYQSLWEQLHLAQLCLDSSDDAINNAYLCMGLGLSNAYDLPAIEIMKKAVREESETFMSVRQREQMEIIAASTFDTKLQIVRLKAPAFSLGSSNSEHTKTIKESFKNIISGPGRS
;
A
#
# COMPACT_ATOMS: atom_id res chain seq x y z
N MET A 1 30.85 -5.51 -8.93
CA MET A 1 31.44 -6.27 -7.80
C MET A 1 30.52 -6.09 -6.60
N PRO A 2 30.12 -7.16 -5.89
CA PRO A 2 29.21 -7.03 -4.75
C PRO A 2 30.02 -6.66 -3.51
N GLN A 3 29.89 -5.42 -3.04
CA GLN A 3 30.40 -5.05 -1.71
C GLN A 3 29.67 -5.89 -0.66
N SER A 4 30.45 -6.60 0.14
CA SER A 4 29.94 -7.68 1.00
C SER A 4 29.05 -7.13 2.11
N GLN A 5 27.96 -7.85 2.42
CA GLN A 5 27.06 -7.62 3.56
C GLN A 5 27.77 -7.47 4.91
N ALA A 6 29.06 -7.83 5.00
CA ALA A 6 29.91 -7.66 6.17
C ALA A 6 30.32 -6.19 6.41
N GLN A 7 30.65 -5.42 5.37
CA GLN A 7 31.09 -4.02 5.51
C GLN A 7 29.99 -3.10 6.06
N ILE A 8 28.73 -3.37 5.72
CA ILE A 8 27.61 -2.54 6.18
C ILE A 8 27.12 -2.95 7.57
N ARG A 9 27.29 -4.22 7.93
CA ARG A 9 27.14 -4.67 9.33
C ARG A 9 28.20 -4.02 10.23
N GLU A 10 29.37 -3.71 9.69
CA GLU A 10 30.38 -2.86 10.34
C GLU A 10 29.92 -1.40 10.44
N LEU A 11 29.48 -0.77 9.33
CA LEU A 11 28.99 0.61 9.31
C LEU A 11 27.84 0.88 10.30
N LEU A 12 26.88 -0.05 10.41
CA LEU A 12 25.76 0.07 11.35
C LEU A 12 26.13 -0.17 12.82
N LYS A 13 27.34 -0.64 13.10
CA LYS A 13 27.83 -0.92 14.47
C LYS A 13 29.02 -0.05 14.88
N GLN A 14 29.54 0.82 14.02
CA GLN A 14 30.71 1.63 14.31
C GLN A 14 30.34 3.06 14.76
N PRO A 15 30.76 3.50 15.97
CA PRO A 15 30.52 4.86 16.47
C PRO A 15 31.36 5.96 15.75
N LYS A 16 32.00 5.65 14.62
CA LYS A 16 33.00 6.53 13.96
C LYS A 16 32.61 7.03 12.57
N VAL A 17 31.62 6.45 11.89
CA VAL A 17 31.20 6.92 10.57
C VAL A 17 30.02 7.87 10.74
N PRO A 18 30.10 9.13 10.27
CA PRO A 18 28.98 10.06 10.30
C PRO A 18 27.77 9.48 9.58
N VAL A 19 26.58 9.64 10.17
CA VAL A 19 25.31 9.15 9.57
C VAL A 19 25.05 9.76 8.19
N ASP A 20 25.62 10.93 7.91
CA ASP A 20 25.60 11.61 6.61
C ASP A 20 26.30 10.81 5.52
N GLU A 21 27.47 10.21 5.83
CA GLU A 21 28.22 9.39 4.88
C GLU A 21 27.48 8.09 4.57
N ILE A 22 26.90 7.45 5.59
CA ILE A 22 26.06 6.24 5.41
C ILE A 22 24.87 6.54 4.50
N ILE A 23 24.23 7.69 4.69
CA ILE A 23 23.09 8.09 3.85
C ILE A 23 23.52 8.41 2.43
N SER A 24 24.67 9.07 2.23
CA SER A 24 25.21 9.31 0.90
C SER A 24 25.47 7.99 0.17
N GLU A 25 26.14 7.04 0.82
CA GLU A 25 26.45 5.73 0.25
C GLU A 25 25.17 4.96 -0.13
N LEU A 26 24.22 4.84 0.80
CA LEU A 26 22.96 4.15 0.56
C LEU A 26 22.07 4.86 -0.47
N SER A 27 22.26 6.16 -0.71
CA SER A 27 21.50 6.91 -1.72
C SER A 27 21.91 6.52 -3.14
N ASP A 28 23.14 6.03 -3.33
CA ASP A 28 23.66 5.64 -4.65
C ASP A 28 23.41 4.17 -4.99
N TRP A 29 22.88 3.42 -4.03
CA TRP A 29 22.49 2.04 -4.24
C TRP A 29 21.37 1.91 -5.25
N GLN A 30 21.40 0.81 -6.00
CA GLN A 30 20.23 0.43 -6.78
C GLN A 30 19.09 0.08 -5.84
N PHE A 31 17.86 0.44 -6.22
CA PHE A 31 16.67 0.19 -5.40
C PHE A 31 16.59 -1.29 -4.95
N HIS A 32 16.88 -2.22 -5.85
CA HIS A 32 16.78 -3.65 -5.56
C HIS A 32 17.68 -4.06 -4.38
N ASP A 33 18.91 -3.55 -4.35
CA ASP A 33 19.88 -3.84 -3.30
C ASP A 33 19.45 -3.22 -1.96
N LEU A 34 18.95 -1.98 -1.99
CA LEU A 34 18.41 -1.31 -0.81
C LEU A 34 17.18 -2.03 -0.25
N ALA A 35 16.27 -2.49 -1.11
CA ALA A 35 15.09 -3.22 -0.70
C ALA A 35 15.42 -4.61 -0.13
N LEU A 36 16.36 -5.33 -0.75
CA LEU A 36 16.87 -6.59 -0.21
C LEU A 36 17.51 -6.38 1.15
N PHE A 37 18.36 -5.37 1.28
CA PHE A 37 19.00 -5.03 2.55
C PHE A 37 17.98 -4.69 3.64
N TYR A 38 16.99 -3.86 3.32
CA TYR A 38 15.94 -3.46 4.25
C TYR A 38 15.10 -4.65 4.73
N THR A 39 14.83 -5.62 3.84
CA THR A 39 13.98 -6.78 4.14
C THR A 39 14.74 -7.98 4.73
N HIS A 40 16.08 -7.93 4.76
CA HIS A 40 16.91 -9.07 5.18
C HIS A 40 16.96 -9.26 6.69
N SER A 41 16.93 -8.19 7.49
CA SER A 41 16.91 -8.30 8.96
C SER A 41 16.08 -7.21 9.63
N GLN A 42 15.45 -7.59 10.75
CA GLN A 42 14.70 -6.64 11.58
C GLN A 42 15.59 -5.52 12.12
N THR A 43 16.86 -5.81 12.42
CA THR A 43 17.82 -4.80 12.88
C THR A 43 18.07 -3.72 11.82
N GLN A 44 18.33 -4.11 10.57
CA GLN A 44 18.55 -3.16 9.47
C GLN A 44 17.30 -2.32 9.23
N LYS A 45 16.13 -2.97 9.23
CA LYS A 45 14.83 -2.29 9.15
C LYS A 45 14.67 -1.24 10.25
N ASN A 46 14.88 -1.61 11.51
CA ASN A 46 14.73 -0.71 12.65
C ASN A 46 15.65 0.52 12.56
N VAL A 47 16.88 0.35 12.05
CA VAL A 47 17.80 1.49 11.88
C VAL A 47 17.33 2.40 10.74
N LEU A 48 17.00 1.83 9.57
CA LEU A 48 16.56 2.62 8.41
C LEU A 48 15.16 3.23 8.59
N ASP A 49 14.42 2.80 9.61
CA ASP A 49 13.14 3.38 10.04
C ASP A 49 13.32 4.60 10.97
N MET A 50 14.55 4.90 11.42
CA MET A 50 14.81 6.08 12.25
C MET A 50 14.64 7.38 11.44
N PRO A 51 14.10 8.47 12.03
CA PRO A 51 13.84 9.73 11.31
C PRO A 51 15.05 10.35 10.60
N ILE A 52 16.28 10.09 11.09
CA ILE A 52 17.51 10.57 10.46
C ILE A 52 17.70 10.03 9.02
N PHE A 53 17.08 8.89 8.70
CA PHE A 53 17.09 8.28 7.37
C PHE A 53 15.93 8.75 6.47
N ASP A 54 15.05 9.66 6.91
CA ASP A 54 13.98 10.19 6.05
C ASP A 54 14.52 10.86 4.77
N ARG A 55 15.70 11.50 4.86
CA ARG A 55 16.38 12.09 3.71
C ARG A 55 16.88 11.06 2.70
N LEU A 56 17.28 9.86 3.15
CA LEU A 56 17.65 8.74 2.26
C LEU A 56 16.44 8.34 1.42
N TRP A 57 15.30 8.10 2.07
CA TRP A 57 14.07 7.69 1.38
C TRP A 57 13.54 8.76 0.44
N ARG A 58 13.64 10.04 0.83
CA ARG A 58 13.30 11.16 -0.06
C ARG A 58 14.19 11.19 -1.30
N ALA A 59 15.51 11.04 -1.15
CA ALA A 59 16.45 11.02 -2.26
C ALA A 59 16.12 9.88 -3.24
N HIS A 60 15.80 8.68 -2.73
CA HIS A 60 15.36 7.57 -3.56
C HIS A 60 14.03 7.86 -4.28
N ARG A 61 13.04 8.45 -3.60
CA ARG A 61 11.77 8.84 -4.25
C ARG A 61 12.00 9.79 -5.43
N GLU A 62 12.86 10.78 -5.25
CA GLU A 62 13.16 11.79 -6.27
C GLU A 62 13.97 11.23 -7.45
N LYS A 63 14.79 10.19 -7.21
CA LYS A 63 15.52 9.47 -8.26
C LYS A 63 14.63 8.52 -9.09
N ILE A 64 13.47 8.11 -8.59
CA ILE A 64 12.58 7.19 -9.32
C ILE A 64 11.99 7.90 -10.56
N SER A 65 12.31 7.33 -11.73
CA SER A 65 11.73 7.64 -13.02
C SER A 65 11.52 6.37 -13.84
N LEU A 66 10.63 6.42 -14.82
CA LEU A 66 10.37 5.30 -15.72
C LEU A 66 11.00 5.57 -17.09
N ALA A 67 11.68 4.57 -17.65
CA ALA A 67 12.28 4.68 -18.98
C ALA A 67 11.21 4.99 -20.06
N ASP A 68 10.06 4.32 -19.95
CA ASP A 68 8.95 4.45 -20.90
C ASP A 68 8.01 5.63 -20.60
N SER A 69 8.25 6.36 -19.50
CA SER A 69 7.50 7.56 -19.11
C SER A 69 8.45 8.55 -18.42
N PRO A 70 9.24 9.31 -19.18
CA PRO A 70 10.28 10.19 -18.64
C PRO A 70 9.70 11.34 -17.80
N ASP A 71 8.46 11.74 -18.08
CA ASP A 71 7.73 12.76 -17.31
C ASP A 71 7.24 12.23 -15.96
N PHE A 72 7.19 10.90 -15.77
CA PHE A 72 6.80 10.33 -14.51
C PHE A 72 7.86 10.57 -13.42
N LYS A 73 7.39 11.18 -12.34
CA LYS A 73 8.11 11.29 -11.07
C LYS A 73 7.22 10.77 -9.95
N LEU A 74 7.79 9.97 -9.06
CA LEU A 74 7.09 9.50 -7.86
C LEU A 74 6.88 10.68 -6.90
N LYS A 75 5.63 11.10 -6.73
CA LYS A 75 5.26 12.24 -5.89
C LYS A 75 5.11 11.82 -4.44
N LYS A 76 5.40 12.74 -3.52
CA LYS A 76 5.04 12.56 -2.11
C LYS A 76 3.53 12.48 -2.00
N GLN A 77 3.02 11.60 -1.16
CA GLN A 77 1.59 11.36 -1.06
C GLN A 77 1.14 11.41 0.39
N ILE A 78 0.00 12.06 0.63
CA ILE A 78 -0.60 12.11 1.97
C ILE A 78 -0.94 10.69 2.43
N GLY A 79 -0.61 10.37 3.69
CA GLY A 79 -0.86 9.06 4.29
C GLY A 79 0.24 8.02 4.08
N PHE A 80 1.30 8.38 3.34
CA PHE A 80 2.49 7.56 3.13
C PHE A 80 3.79 8.31 3.44
N SER A 81 4.71 7.62 4.10
CA SER A 81 6.10 8.05 4.20
C SER A 81 6.83 7.88 2.87
N ASP A 82 7.90 8.65 2.66
CA ASP A 82 8.78 8.51 1.49
C ASP A 82 9.30 7.07 1.37
N ARG A 83 9.60 6.42 2.51
CA ARG A 83 9.99 5.00 2.60
C ARG A 83 8.92 4.06 2.04
N GLU A 84 7.67 4.19 2.50
CA GLU A 84 6.58 3.32 2.04
C GLU A 84 6.36 3.46 0.53
N LEU A 85 6.41 4.69 0.00
CA LEU A 85 6.27 4.94 -1.44
C LEU A 85 7.40 4.29 -2.23
N VAL A 86 8.66 4.50 -1.82
CA VAL A 86 9.84 3.92 -2.47
C VAL A 86 9.80 2.40 -2.43
N LEU A 87 9.61 1.80 -1.25
CA LEU A 87 9.56 0.35 -1.09
C LEU A 87 8.39 -0.26 -1.85
N GLY A 88 7.19 0.29 -1.71
CA GLY A 88 5.99 -0.20 -2.40
C GLY A 88 6.19 -0.20 -3.92
N PHE A 89 6.61 0.94 -4.48
CA PHE A 89 6.80 1.09 -5.92
C PHE A 89 7.90 0.18 -6.45
N GLY A 90 9.10 0.22 -5.86
CA GLY A 90 10.20 -0.57 -6.39
C GLY A 90 10.06 -2.09 -6.15
N LEU A 91 9.42 -2.53 -5.06
CA LEU A 91 9.09 -3.96 -4.86
C LEU A 91 8.08 -4.44 -5.91
N TYR A 92 7.13 -3.58 -6.30
CA TYR A 92 6.22 -3.87 -7.40
C TYR A 92 6.96 -4.07 -8.73
N TYR A 93 7.90 -3.19 -9.08
CA TYR A 93 8.72 -3.36 -10.29
C TYR A 93 9.62 -4.60 -10.22
N SER A 94 10.14 -4.93 -9.03
CA SER A 94 10.85 -6.19 -8.81
C SER A 94 9.95 -7.40 -9.09
N ALA A 95 8.70 -7.37 -8.62
CA ALA A 95 7.71 -8.40 -8.91
C ALA A 95 7.45 -8.51 -10.43
N MET A 96 7.26 -7.40 -11.13
CA MET A 96 7.04 -7.40 -12.59
C MET A 96 8.24 -7.96 -13.37
N SER A 97 9.47 -7.69 -12.93
CA SER A 97 10.68 -8.29 -13.51
C SER A 97 10.69 -9.81 -13.37
N PHE A 98 10.34 -10.35 -12.20
CA PHE A 98 10.22 -11.79 -12.00
C PHE A 98 9.07 -12.41 -12.80
N LYS A 99 7.94 -11.71 -12.92
CA LYS A 99 6.82 -12.14 -13.78
C LYS A 99 7.27 -12.28 -15.24
N LYS A 100 8.02 -11.31 -15.76
CA LYS A 100 8.58 -11.37 -17.12
C LYS A 100 9.54 -12.55 -17.29
N GLN A 101 10.41 -12.79 -16.31
CA GLN A 101 11.33 -13.93 -16.34
C GLN A 101 10.60 -15.28 -16.28
N TYR A 102 9.52 -15.38 -15.50
CA TYR A 102 8.68 -16.55 -15.47
C TYR A 102 8.02 -16.81 -16.83
N GLN A 103 7.45 -15.79 -17.47
CA GLN A 103 6.87 -15.90 -18.81
C GLN A 103 7.87 -16.36 -19.88
N GLN A 104 9.15 -16.00 -19.73
CA GLN A 104 10.20 -16.36 -20.70
C GLN A 104 10.80 -17.74 -20.46
N LYS A 105 10.96 -18.15 -19.19
CA LYS A 105 11.74 -19.34 -18.81
C LYS A 105 10.89 -20.45 -18.19
N SER A 106 9.67 -20.16 -17.77
CA SER A 106 8.73 -21.07 -17.11
C SER A 106 9.31 -21.83 -15.91
N LEU A 107 10.25 -21.20 -15.17
CA LEU A 107 10.86 -21.81 -13.98
C LEU A 107 10.07 -21.42 -12.71
N PRO A 108 9.60 -22.39 -11.90
CA PRO A 108 8.77 -22.13 -10.71
C PRO A 108 9.34 -21.09 -9.73
N LYS A 109 10.66 -21.07 -9.55
CA LYS A 109 11.36 -20.10 -8.69
C LYS A 109 11.05 -18.63 -9.03
N TYR A 110 10.75 -18.32 -10.29
CA TYR A 110 10.41 -16.95 -10.69
C TYR A 110 8.96 -16.60 -10.38
N GLU A 111 8.06 -17.58 -10.42
CA GLU A 111 6.67 -17.39 -9.99
C GLU A 111 6.60 -17.18 -8.47
N GLU A 112 7.31 -18.00 -7.70
CA GLU A 112 7.44 -17.83 -6.24
C GLU A 112 8.01 -16.46 -5.88
N ALA A 113 9.06 -16.02 -6.58
CA ALA A 113 9.64 -14.69 -6.40
C ALA A 113 8.62 -13.60 -6.76
N PHE A 114 7.92 -13.71 -7.90
CA PHE A 114 6.87 -12.76 -8.28
C PHE A 114 5.82 -12.60 -7.17
N LEU A 115 5.27 -13.71 -6.66
CA LEU A 115 4.27 -13.70 -5.60
C LEU A 115 4.81 -13.09 -4.29
N LYS A 116 6.04 -13.45 -3.90
CA LYS A 116 6.70 -12.91 -2.72
C LYS A 116 6.85 -11.39 -2.80
N TYR A 117 7.39 -10.88 -3.90
CA TYR A 117 7.62 -9.44 -4.07
C TYR A 117 6.31 -8.67 -4.24
N LEU A 118 5.30 -9.25 -4.88
CA LEU A 118 3.97 -8.64 -4.97
C LEU A 118 3.34 -8.47 -3.58
N LYS A 119 3.43 -9.50 -2.72
CA LYS A 119 2.93 -9.43 -1.34
C LYS A 119 3.68 -8.37 -0.52
N LEU A 120 5.00 -8.31 -0.63
CA LEU A 120 5.81 -7.27 0.02
C LEU A 120 5.41 -5.87 -0.48
N ALA A 121 5.21 -5.69 -1.77
CA ALA A 121 4.78 -4.41 -2.34
C ALA A 121 3.41 -3.97 -1.77
N MET A 122 2.46 -4.89 -1.61
CA MET A 122 1.17 -4.61 -0.95
C MET A 122 1.33 -4.23 0.53
N GLN A 123 2.27 -4.85 1.26
CA GLN A 123 2.55 -4.50 2.67
C GLN A 123 3.03 -3.06 2.83
N TYR A 124 3.79 -2.55 1.86
CA TYR A 124 4.18 -1.13 1.80
C TYR A 124 3.17 -0.25 1.04
N GLY A 125 1.99 -0.78 0.74
CA GLY A 125 0.88 -0.02 0.20
C GLY A 125 0.96 0.28 -1.29
N SER A 126 1.66 -0.50 -2.12
CA SER A 126 1.64 -0.27 -3.57
C SER A 126 0.25 -0.51 -4.17
N ILE A 127 -0.38 0.54 -4.68
CA ILE A 127 -1.68 0.44 -5.36
C ILE A 127 -1.61 -0.40 -6.63
N GLN A 128 -0.48 -0.37 -7.34
CA GLN A 128 -0.25 -1.20 -8.53
C GLN A 128 -0.21 -2.68 -8.16
N ALA A 129 0.40 -3.03 -7.04
CA ALA A 129 0.40 -4.40 -6.53
C ALA A 129 -1.01 -4.86 -6.15
N PHE A 130 -1.80 -4.01 -5.47
CA PHE A 130 -3.21 -4.30 -5.19
C PHE A 130 -4.04 -4.50 -6.46
N ARG A 131 -3.82 -3.69 -7.51
CA ARG A 131 -4.51 -3.85 -8.80
C ARG A 131 -4.21 -5.23 -9.42
N ILE A 132 -2.94 -5.64 -9.45
CA ILE A 132 -2.57 -6.98 -9.94
C ILE A 132 -3.19 -8.08 -9.09
N ALA A 133 -3.18 -7.95 -7.77
CA ALA A 133 -3.79 -8.91 -6.86
C ALA A 133 -5.30 -9.03 -7.08
N LEU A 134 -6.00 -7.90 -7.29
CA LEU A 134 -7.42 -7.89 -7.61
C LEU A 134 -7.69 -8.59 -8.94
N THR A 135 -6.92 -8.28 -10.00
CA THR A 135 -7.08 -8.94 -11.30
C THR A 135 -6.86 -10.45 -11.19
N LYS A 136 -5.87 -10.91 -10.43
CA LYS A 136 -5.65 -12.34 -10.18
C LYS A 136 -6.86 -12.98 -9.51
N LEU A 137 -7.36 -12.36 -8.45
CA LEU A 137 -8.56 -12.82 -7.74
C LEU A 137 -9.78 -12.91 -8.66
N GLN A 138 -9.98 -11.91 -9.53
CA GLN A 138 -11.07 -11.90 -10.51
C GLN A 138 -10.97 -13.05 -11.52
N VAL A 139 -9.75 -13.36 -11.98
CA VAL A 139 -9.48 -14.48 -12.91
C VAL A 139 -9.70 -15.82 -12.23
N GLU A 140 -9.17 -16.01 -11.01
CA GLU A 140 -9.33 -17.23 -10.21
C GLU A 140 -10.81 -17.55 -9.99
N VAL A 141 -11.58 -16.55 -9.52
CA VAL A 141 -13.02 -16.66 -9.30
C VAL A 141 -13.82 -16.92 -10.59
N SER A 142 -13.37 -16.39 -11.72
CA SER A 142 -14.06 -16.59 -13.00
C SER A 142 -13.81 -17.98 -13.59
N ASN A 143 -12.66 -18.59 -13.29
CA ASN A 143 -12.29 -19.91 -13.78
C ASN A 143 -12.80 -21.04 -12.86
N GLU A 144 -12.97 -20.76 -11.57
CA GLU A 144 -13.46 -21.74 -10.62
C GLU A 144 -15.00 -21.86 -10.66
N LYS A 145 -15.51 -23.07 -10.42
CA LYS A 145 -16.91 -23.28 -10.04
C LYS A 145 -17.12 -22.87 -8.58
N SER A 146 -16.77 -21.63 -8.23
CA SER A 146 -16.91 -21.13 -6.86
C SER A 146 -18.39 -21.00 -6.50
N SER A 147 -18.71 -21.37 -5.26
CA SER A 147 -20.03 -21.14 -4.67
C SER A 147 -20.22 -19.64 -4.33
N VAL A 148 -21.45 -19.24 -4.02
CA VAL A 148 -21.73 -17.88 -3.53
C VAL A 148 -21.00 -17.59 -2.22
N GLN A 149 -20.83 -18.60 -1.36
CA GLN A 149 -20.11 -18.44 -0.10
C GLN A 149 -18.61 -18.20 -0.33
N ASP A 150 -18.01 -18.93 -1.28
CA ASP A 150 -16.61 -18.72 -1.67
C ASP A 150 -16.40 -17.31 -2.25
N LEU A 151 -17.36 -16.77 -2.99
CA LEU A 151 -17.31 -15.38 -3.46
C LEU A 151 -17.27 -14.38 -2.31
N VAL A 152 -18.14 -14.56 -1.31
CA VAL A 152 -18.21 -13.68 -0.14
C VAL A 152 -16.89 -13.76 0.66
N ASP A 153 -16.37 -14.97 0.85
CA ASP A 153 -15.18 -15.22 1.65
C ASP A 153 -13.89 -14.80 0.94
N ASN A 154 -13.78 -15.04 -0.35
CA ASN A 154 -12.56 -14.77 -1.13
C ASN A 154 -12.52 -13.35 -1.69
N VAL A 155 -13.66 -12.78 -2.10
CA VAL A 155 -13.72 -11.43 -2.69
C VAL A 155 -14.20 -10.41 -1.68
N GLY A 156 -15.36 -10.64 -1.06
CA GLY A 156 -15.97 -9.70 -0.12
C GLY A 156 -15.04 -9.37 1.06
N LYS A 157 -14.58 -10.39 1.78
CA LYS A 157 -13.67 -10.19 2.94
C LYS A 157 -12.33 -9.59 2.53
N VAL A 158 -11.78 -9.98 1.39
CA VAL A 158 -10.49 -9.44 0.91
C VAL A 158 -10.60 -7.95 0.62
N LEU A 159 -11.66 -7.50 -0.07
CA LEU A 159 -11.89 -6.07 -0.33
C LEU A 159 -12.07 -5.27 0.96
N ILE A 160 -12.80 -5.81 1.94
CA ILE A 160 -12.97 -5.18 3.26
C ILE A 160 -11.61 -5.07 3.98
N ASN A 161 -10.80 -6.12 3.94
CA ASN A 161 -9.46 -6.12 4.56
C ASN A 161 -8.49 -5.14 3.89
N TRP A 162 -8.62 -4.93 2.58
CA TRP A 162 -7.77 -3.98 1.86
C TRP A 162 -8.22 -2.53 2.02
N LYS A 163 -9.49 -2.28 2.36
CA LYS A 163 -10.08 -0.94 2.48
C LYS A 163 -9.22 0.05 3.29
N PRO A 164 -8.71 -0.26 4.50
CA PRO A 164 -7.93 0.71 5.28
C PRO A 164 -6.64 1.17 4.60
N VAL A 165 -5.97 0.28 3.88
CA VAL A 165 -4.71 0.59 3.17
C VAL A 165 -5.00 1.31 1.87
N LEU A 166 -6.00 0.85 1.11
CA LEU A 166 -6.37 1.46 -0.16
C LEU A 166 -6.90 2.88 0.02
N LEU A 167 -7.67 3.17 1.06
CA LEU A 167 -8.17 4.53 1.31
C LEU A 167 -7.08 5.56 1.62
N LYS A 168 -5.85 5.15 1.99
CA LYS A 168 -4.70 6.05 2.05
C LYS A 168 -4.32 6.62 0.67
N HIS A 169 -4.68 5.92 -0.41
CA HIS A 169 -4.55 6.40 -1.79
C HIS A 169 -5.69 7.31 -2.23
N ARG A 170 -6.63 7.66 -1.34
CA ARG A 170 -7.72 8.58 -1.64
C ARG A 170 -8.49 8.14 -2.89
N THR A 171 -8.62 9.00 -3.90
CA THR A 171 -9.39 8.73 -5.12
C THR A 171 -8.98 7.44 -5.83
N PRO A 172 -7.69 7.21 -6.21
CA PRO A 172 -7.29 5.95 -6.82
C PRO A 172 -7.64 4.68 -6.03
N GLY A 173 -7.47 4.72 -4.71
CA GLY A 173 -7.75 3.58 -3.85
C GLY A 173 -9.24 3.28 -3.72
N ALA A 174 -10.06 4.34 -3.58
CA ALA A 174 -11.51 4.23 -3.59
C ALA A 174 -12.03 3.70 -4.93
N LEU A 175 -11.48 4.16 -6.06
CA LEU A 175 -11.84 3.63 -7.39
C LEU A 175 -11.43 2.16 -7.58
N LEU A 176 -10.29 1.74 -7.03
CA LEU A 176 -9.89 0.33 -7.08
C LEU A 176 -10.84 -0.56 -6.27
N LEU A 177 -11.24 -0.10 -5.08
CA LEU A 177 -12.25 -0.80 -4.27
C LEU A 177 -13.61 -0.82 -4.98
N ALA A 178 -14.02 0.30 -5.58
CA ALA A 178 -15.25 0.39 -6.37
C ALA A 178 -15.25 -0.67 -7.47
N SER A 179 -14.18 -0.78 -8.26
CA SER A 179 -14.06 -1.80 -9.29
C SER A 179 -14.16 -3.23 -8.75
N GLY A 180 -13.53 -3.49 -7.59
CA GLY A 180 -13.64 -4.77 -6.90
C GLY A 180 -15.07 -5.10 -6.49
N PHE A 181 -15.78 -4.15 -5.88
CA PHE A 181 -17.18 -4.34 -5.47
C PHE A 181 -18.13 -4.45 -6.66
N HIS A 182 -17.85 -3.76 -7.77
CA HIS A 182 -18.62 -3.90 -9.01
C HIS A 182 -18.49 -5.31 -9.58
N PHE A 183 -17.27 -5.83 -9.68
CA PHE A 183 -17.04 -7.22 -10.08
C PHE A 183 -17.76 -8.20 -9.13
N PHE A 184 -17.64 -7.98 -7.82
CA PHE A 184 -18.29 -8.81 -6.82
C PHE A 184 -19.82 -8.82 -6.96
N ALA A 185 -20.44 -7.65 -7.15
CA ALA A 185 -21.88 -7.53 -7.38
C ALA A 185 -22.34 -8.31 -8.62
N ARG A 186 -21.63 -8.16 -9.75
CA ARG A 186 -21.94 -8.87 -10.99
C ARG A 186 -21.81 -10.38 -10.83
N LYS A 187 -20.76 -10.85 -10.14
CA LYS A 187 -20.60 -12.28 -9.85
C LYS A 187 -21.67 -12.85 -8.93
N LEU A 188 -22.13 -12.06 -7.95
CA LEU A 188 -23.27 -12.46 -7.12
C LEU A 188 -24.55 -12.59 -7.94
N ILE A 189 -24.81 -11.68 -8.90
CA ILE A 189 -25.96 -11.79 -9.81
C ILE A 189 -25.85 -13.05 -10.67
N GLU A 190 -24.70 -13.28 -11.32
CA GLU A 190 -24.46 -14.46 -12.17
C GLU A 190 -24.67 -15.78 -11.42
N LYS A 191 -24.30 -15.83 -10.14
CA LYS A 191 -24.41 -17.03 -9.29
C LYS A 191 -25.73 -17.09 -8.50
N GLN A 192 -26.69 -16.21 -8.77
CA GLN A 192 -27.98 -16.14 -8.08
C GLN A 192 -27.84 -15.98 -6.56
N GLY A 193 -26.88 -15.15 -6.13
CA GLY A 193 -26.73 -14.74 -4.74
C GLY A 193 -28.00 -14.04 -4.22
N SER A 194 -28.14 -13.98 -2.89
CA SER A 194 -29.30 -13.33 -2.29
C SER A 194 -29.37 -11.85 -2.66
N ALA A 195 -30.60 -11.32 -2.81
CA ALA A 195 -30.81 -9.90 -3.10
C ALA A 195 -30.13 -8.98 -2.05
N ALA A 196 -30.07 -9.41 -0.79
CA ALA A 196 -29.37 -8.70 0.27
C ALA A 196 -27.85 -8.61 0.03
N GLN A 197 -27.22 -9.69 -0.43
CA GLN A 197 -25.77 -9.70 -0.74
C GLN A 197 -25.46 -8.81 -1.95
N ILE A 198 -26.28 -8.90 -3.01
CA ILE A 198 -26.13 -8.06 -4.21
C ILE A 198 -26.29 -6.58 -3.83
N MET A 199 -27.33 -6.25 -3.07
CA MET A 199 -27.56 -4.89 -2.57
C MET A 199 -26.39 -4.39 -1.72
N ALA A 200 -25.87 -5.18 -0.78
CA ALA A 200 -24.72 -4.79 0.04
C ALA A 200 -23.45 -4.52 -0.80
N ALA A 201 -23.24 -5.29 -1.87
CA ALA A 201 -22.14 -5.06 -2.81
C ALA A 201 -22.31 -3.74 -3.57
N TYR A 202 -23.51 -3.44 -4.09
CA TYR A 202 -23.79 -2.15 -4.74
C TYR A 202 -23.74 -0.97 -3.78
N GLN A 203 -24.16 -1.13 -2.53
CA GLN A 203 -24.03 -0.11 -1.49
C GLN A 203 -22.55 0.22 -1.24
N SER A 204 -21.72 -0.81 -1.08
CA SER A 204 -20.27 -0.64 -0.91
C SER A 204 -19.63 0.02 -2.14
N LEU A 205 -20.02 -0.39 -3.34
CA LEU A 205 -19.59 0.24 -4.60
C LEU A 205 -19.95 1.74 -4.63
N TRP A 206 -21.20 2.10 -4.33
CA TRP A 206 -21.66 3.49 -4.36
C TRP A 206 -20.93 4.36 -3.32
N GLU A 207 -20.76 3.84 -2.10
CA GLU A 207 -19.97 4.48 -1.05
C GLU A 207 -18.56 4.81 -1.56
N GLN A 208 -17.88 3.86 -2.20
CA GLN A 208 -16.51 4.09 -2.69
C GLN A 208 -16.46 5.07 -3.87
N LEU A 209 -17.43 5.04 -4.79
CA LEU A 209 -17.48 6.01 -5.89
C LEU A 209 -17.70 7.43 -5.38
N HIS A 210 -18.58 7.63 -4.40
CA HIS A 210 -18.78 8.94 -3.83
C HIS A 210 -17.58 9.40 -3.00
N LEU A 211 -16.94 8.48 -2.26
CA LEU A 211 -15.71 8.81 -1.54
C LEU A 211 -14.56 9.21 -2.49
N ALA A 212 -14.47 8.57 -3.65
CA ALA A 212 -13.49 8.92 -4.69
C ALA A 212 -13.73 10.33 -5.23
N GLN A 213 -14.99 10.73 -5.39
CA GLN A 213 -15.40 12.08 -5.80
C GLN A 213 -15.02 13.13 -4.75
N LEU A 214 -15.34 12.90 -3.48
CA LEU A 214 -15.00 13.82 -2.38
C LEU A 214 -13.48 14.02 -2.22
N CYS A 215 -12.70 12.99 -2.53
CA CYS A 215 -11.25 13.03 -2.43
C CYS A 215 -10.54 13.70 -3.63
N LEU A 216 -11.25 13.95 -4.73
CA LEU A 216 -10.64 14.25 -6.04
C LEU A 216 -9.67 15.42 -5.97
N ASP A 217 -10.10 16.56 -5.40
CA ASP A 217 -9.34 17.81 -5.30
C ASP A 217 -8.06 17.71 -4.46
N SER A 218 -7.89 16.60 -3.73
CA SER A 218 -6.76 16.37 -2.83
C SER A 218 -5.93 15.16 -3.22
N SER A 219 -6.14 14.63 -4.43
CA SER A 219 -5.60 13.35 -4.88
C SER A 219 -4.64 13.45 -6.07
N ASP A 220 -4.22 14.65 -6.50
CA ASP A 220 -3.34 14.83 -7.67
C ASP A 220 -2.08 13.97 -7.61
N ASP A 221 -1.35 14.02 -6.48
CA ASP A 221 -0.14 13.21 -6.28
C ASP A 221 -0.44 11.70 -6.27
N ALA A 222 -1.58 11.30 -5.69
CA ALA A 222 -2.00 9.90 -5.64
C ALA A 222 -2.40 9.39 -7.04
N ILE A 223 -3.11 10.21 -7.83
CA ILE A 223 -3.50 9.94 -9.22
C ILE A 223 -2.24 9.83 -10.07
N ASN A 224 -1.30 10.78 -9.95
CA ASN A 224 -0.01 10.73 -10.60
C ASN A 224 0.71 9.40 -10.32
N ASN A 225 0.83 9.03 -9.05
CA ASN A 225 1.53 7.83 -8.62
C ASN A 225 0.83 6.54 -9.09
N ALA A 226 -0.48 6.45 -8.94
CA ALA A 226 -1.27 5.27 -9.28
C ALA A 226 -1.30 4.99 -10.78
N TYR A 227 -1.36 6.06 -11.57
CA TYR A 227 -1.64 6.03 -13.01
C TYR A 227 -0.48 6.52 -13.87
N LEU A 228 0.71 6.63 -13.28
CA LEU A 228 1.96 6.93 -13.99
C LEU A 228 1.88 8.22 -14.83
N CYS A 229 1.28 9.28 -14.26
CA CYS A 229 1.03 10.58 -14.92
C CYS A 229 0.02 10.56 -16.09
N MET A 230 -0.66 9.46 -16.37
CA MET A 230 -1.62 9.38 -17.49
C MET A 230 -3.00 9.99 -17.17
N GLY A 231 -3.19 10.48 -15.94
CA GLY A 231 -4.45 11.03 -15.48
C GLY A 231 -5.53 9.98 -15.25
N LEU A 232 -6.74 10.43 -14.90
CA LEU A 232 -7.83 9.53 -14.52
C LEU A 232 -8.39 8.76 -15.72
N GLY A 233 -8.57 9.41 -16.86
CA GLY A 233 -9.40 8.89 -17.95
C GLY A 233 -8.85 7.73 -18.76
N LEU A 234 -7.57 7.37 -18.60
CA LEU A 234 -6.95 6.23 -19.29
C LEU A 234 -6.45 5.16 -18.31
N SER A 235 -6.75 5.27 -17.02
CA SER A 235 -5.98 4.50 -16.03
C SER A 235 -6.78 3.99 -14.83
N ASN A 236 -8.05 4.35 -14.72
CA ASN A 236 -8.95 3.73 -13.75
C ASN A 236 -9.59 2.46 -14.31
N ALA A 237 -10.14 1.61 -13.43
CA ALA A 237 -10.66 0.31 -13.81
C ALA A 237 -12.02 0.33 -14.55
N TYR A 238 -12.57 1.51 -14.82
CA TYR A 238 -13.79 1.71 -15.61
C TYR A 238 -13.49 2.24 -17.01
N ASP A 239 -12.24 2.64 -17.31
CA ASP A 239 -11.86 3.32 -18.56
C ASP A 239 -12.73 4.55 -18.89
N LEU A 240 -13.24 5.22 -17.85
CA LEU A 240 -14.10 6.41 -17.97
C LEU A 240 -13.38 7.68 -17.49
N PRO A 241 -13.55 8.84 -18.17
CA PRO A 241 -12.80 10.04 -17.86
C PRO A 241 -13.23 10.76 -16.58
N ALA A 242 -14.44 10.52 -16.10
CA ALA A 242 -14.99 11.23 -14.94
C ALA A 242 -15.79 10.31 -14.02
N ILE A 243 -15.68 10.55 -12.71
CA ILE A 243 -16.39 9.80 -11.67
C ILE A 243 -17.91 9.96 -11.81
N GLU A 244 -18.39 11.12 -12.24
CA GLU A 244 -19.83 11.33 -12.53
C GLU A 244 -20.38 10.37 -13.58
N ILE A 245 -19.59 10.09 -14.62
CA ILE A 245 -19.99 9.16 -15.68
C ILE A 245 -20.03 7.73 -15.12
N MET A 246 -19.08 7.38 -14.25
CA MET A 246 -19.08 6.08 -13.54
C MET A 246 -20.31 5.95 -12.63
N LYS A 247 -20.63 6.98 -11.84
CA LYS A 247 -21.84 7.02 -10.99
C LYS A 247 -23.11 6.88 -11.82
N LYS A 248 -23.19 7.51 -12.99
CA LYS A 248 -24.34 7.38 -13.89
C LYS A 248 -24.51 5.93 -14.38
N ALA A 249 -23.44 5.32 -14.89
CA ALA A 249 -23.48 3.93 -15.36
C ALA A 249 -23.88 2.94 -14.25
N VAL A 250 -23.30 3.10 -13.05
CA VAL A 250 -23.65 2.26 -11.90
C VAL A 250 -25.07 2.53 -11.39
N ARG A 251 -25.58 3.76 -11.51
CA ARG A 251 -26.96 4.09 -11.16
C ARG A 251 -27.94 3.30 -12.01
N GLU A 252 -27.75 3.32 -13.32
CA GLU A 252 -28.58 2.61 -14.29
C GLU A 252 -28.56 1.09 -14.03
N GLU A 253 -27.39 0.52 -13.72
CA GLU A 253 -27.25 -0.91 -13.42
C GLU A 253 -27.86 -1.30 -12.06
N SER A 254 -27.77 -0.43 -11.05
CA SER A 254 -28.18 -0.70 -9.67
C SER A 254 -29.64 -0.32 -9.36
N GLU A 255 -30.37 0.27 -10.29
CA GLU A 255 -31.76 0.74 -10.09
C GLU A 255 -32.72 -0.36 -9.63
N THR A 256 -32.48 -1.59 -10.06
CA THR A 256 -33.28 -2.77 -9.68
C THR A 256 -32.97 -3.27 -8.25
N PHE A 257 -31.81 -2.89 -7.69
CA PHE A 257 -31.32 -3.40 -6.41
C PHE A 257 -31.24 -2.32 -5.31
N MET A 258 -31.15 -1.05 -5.69
CA MET A 258 -31.01 0.07 -4.75
C MET A 258 -31.99 1.20 -5.04
N SER A 259 -32.72 1.59 -4.00
CA SER A 259 -33.55 2.79 -4.00
C SER A 259 -32.71 4.07 -3.95
N VAL A 260 -33.31 5.20 -4.34
CA VAL A 260 -32.71 6.54 -4.22
C VAL A 260 -32.28 6.82 -2.78
N ARG A 261 -33.13 6.50 -1.79
CA ARG A 261 -32.85 6.71 -0.36
C ARG A 261 -31.63 5.93 0.12
N GLN A 262 -31.42 4.70 -0.37
CA GLN A 262 -30.25 3.90 -0.01
C GLN A 262 -28.96 4.48 -0.60
N ARG A 263 -29.01 5.06 -1.81
CA ARG A 263 -27.88 5.76 -2.40
C ARG A 263 -27.51 7.00 -1.58
N GLU A 264 -28.50 7.82 -1.22
CA GLU A 264 -28.29 8.98 -0.35
C GLU A 264 -27.68 8.60 1.00
N GLN A 265 -28.13 7.50 1.60
CA GLN A 265 -27.52 6.97 2.84
C GLN A 265 -26.04 6.62 2.65
N MET A 266 -25.67 5.98 1.54
CA MET A 266 -24.27 5.66 1.26
C MET A 266 -23.42 6.90 1.00
N GLU A 267 -24.00 7.94 0.41
CA GLU A 267 -23.33 9.23 0.23
C GLU A 267 -23.05 9.91 1.59
N ILE A 268 -24.00 9.87 2.53
CA ILE A 268 -23.80 10.36 3.90
C ILE A 268 -22.68 9.58 4.62
N ILE A 269 -22.65 8.25 4.47
CA ILE A 269 -21.60 7.41 5.07
C ILE A 269 -20.22 7.73 4.47
N ALA A 270 -20.16 7.93 3.15
CA ALA A 270 -18.93 8.32 2.47
C ALA A 270 -18.46 9.71 2.92
N ALA A 271 -19.35 10.69 3.06
CA ALA A 271 -19.04 12.01 3.61
C ALA A 271 -18.49 11.93 5.05
N SER A 272 -19.17 11.18 5.92
CA SER A 272 -18.68 10.94 7.29
C SER A 272 -17.29 10.28 7.31
N THR A 273 -17.06 9.31 6.43
CA THR A 273 -15.75 8.65 6.30
C THR A 273 -14.68 9.64 5.82
N PHE A 274 -15.02 10.51 4.86
CA PHE A 274 -14.13 11.56 4.37
C PHE A 274 -13.75 12.51 5.51
N ASP A 275 -14.73 13.04 6.23
CA ASP A 275 -14.51 14.03 7.30
C ASP A 275 -13.72 13.43 8.48
N THR A 276 -14.03 12.20 8.87
CA THR A 276 -13.42 11.57 10.06
C THR A 276 -12.07 10.93 9.80
N LYS A 277 -11.81 10.41 8.58
CA LYS A 277 -10.62 9.59 8.30
C LYS A 277 -9.70 10.17 7.24
N LEU A 278 -10.18 11.04 6.36
CA LEU A 278 -9.41 11.50 5.19
C LEU A 278 -9.18 13.03 5.16
N GLN A 279 -10.05 13.83 5.79
CA GLN A 279 -9.83 15.27 6.05
C GLN A 279 -8.85 15.52 7.20
N ILE A 280 -8.83 14.66 8.24
CA ILE A 280 -7.95 14.81 9.42
C ILE A 280 -6.50 14.40 9.12
N VAL A 281 -5.92 14.98 8.07
CA VAL A 281 -4.45 15.06 7.90
C VAL A 281 -3.98 16.52 7.92
N ARG A 282 -4.88 17.50 8.03
CA ARG A 282 -4.51 18.86 8.46
C ARG A 282 -4.63 18.97 9.99
N LEU A 283 -3.47 19.02 10.64
CA LEU A 283 -3.21 19.44 12.02
C LEU A 283 -3.60 18.47 13.15
N LYS A 284 -2.67 17.55 13.46
CA LYS A 284 -1.88 17.59 14.71
C LYS A 284 -0.78 16.54 14.58
N ALA A 285 0.48 16.99 14.57
CA ALA A 285 1.55 16.10 14.98
C ALA A 285 1.14 15.51 16.34
N PRO A 286 1.18 14.18 16.55
CA PRO A 286 0.97 13.66 17.88
C PRO A 286 1.96 14.36 18.80
N ALA A 287 1.46 14.89 19.91
CA ALA A 287 2.31 15.49 20.92
C ALA A 287 3.37 14.45 21.28
N PHE A 288 4.62 14.77 21.00
CA PHE A 288 5.76 14.02 21.50
C PHE A 288 5.77 14.26 23.01
N SER A 289 5.05 13.42 23.76
CA SER A 289 5.12 13.40 25.22
C SER A 289 6.36 12.60 25.60
N LEU A 290 7.49 13.30 25.72
CA LEU A 290 8.58 12.83 26.57
C LEU A 290 8.21 13.18 28.02
N GLY A 291 7.83 12.15 28.80
CA GLY A 291 7.58 12.24 30.25
C GLY A 291 6.28 11.50 30.62
N SER A 292 6.17 10.77 31.73
CA SER A 292 7.05 10.58 32.88
C SER A 292 6.64 9.30 33.63
N SER A 293 7.64 8.60 34.17
CA SER A 293 7.60 7.72 35.36
C SER A 293 6.24 7.33 35.97
N ASN A 294 5.91 6.04 35.90
CA ASN A 294 5.75 5.19 37.08
C ASN A 294 5.27 3.80 36.65
N SER A 295 6.21 2.88 36.48
CA SER A 295 5.95 1.49 36.86
C SER A 295 7.29 0.83 37.20
N GLU A 296 7.25 -0.02 38.22
CA GLU A 296 8.39 -0.69 38.84
C GLU A 296 9.24 -1.52 37.86
N HIS A 297 8.77 -1.69 36.62
CA HIS A 297 9.49 -2.34 35.53
C HIS A 297 10.82 -1.68 35.13
N THR A 298 10.96 -0.36 35.31
CA THR A 298 12.21 0.35 34.97
C THR A 298 13.33 0.17 36.00
N LYS A 299 13.02 -0.25 37.25
CA LYS A 299 14.03 -0.57 38.26
C LYS A 299 14.68 -1.94 38.01
N THR A 300 13.88 -2.93 37.64
CA THR A 300 14.34 -4.31 37.40
C THR A 300 15.34 -4.40 36.24
N ILE A 301 15.21 -3.51 35.23
CA ILE A 301 16.10 -3.46 34.06
C ILE A 301 17.43 -2.75 34.38
N LYS A 302 17.45 -1.76 35.29
CA LYS A 302 18.72 -1.10 35.67
C LYS A 302 19.59 -1.95 36.60
N GLU A 303 19.01 -2.82 37.42
CA GLU A 303 19.77 -3.70 38.32
C GLU A 303 20.38 -4.90 37.59
N SER A 304 19.73 -5.39 36.53
CA SER A 304 20.26 -6.50 35.71
C SER A 304 21.43 -6.10 34.81
N PHE A 305 21.64 -4.80 34.54
CA PHE A 305 22.80 -4.30 33.79
C PHE A 305 24.03 -3.93 34.64
N LYS A 306 23.91 -3.85 35.98
CA LYS A 306 25.07 -3.61 36.86
C LYS A 306 25.86 -4.88 37.20
N ASN A 307 25.25 -6.06 37.09
CA ASN A 307 25.89 -7.33 37.47
C ASN A 307 26.66 -8.03 36.33
N ILE A 308 26.79 -7.40 35.15
CA ILE A 308 27.48 -7.97 33.98
C ILE A 308 28.80 -7.23 33.66
N ILE A 309 29.14 -6.13 34.37
CA ILE A 309 30.35 -5.31 34.11
C ILE A 309 31.34 -5.32 35.30
N SER A 310 31.35 -6.38 36.10
CA SER A 310 32.42 -6.59 37.09
C SER A 310 32.94 -8.01 37.01
N GLY A 311 33.73 -8.28 35.97
CA GLY A 311 34.72 -9.35 36.01
C GLY A 311 35.90 -8.88 36.86
N PRO A 312 36.38 -9.67 37.85
CA PRO A 312 37.54 -9.29 38.62
C PRO A 312 38.79 -9.35 37.73
N GLY A 313 39.48 -8.22 37.68
CA GLY A 313 40.79 -8.08 37.07
C GLY A 313 41.86 -8.85 37.84
N ARG A 314 42.94 -9.08 37.10
CA ARG A 314 44.26 -9.58 37.49
C ARG A 314 44.69 -9.23 38.92
N SER A 315 45.14 -10.26 39.63
CA SER A 315 46.44 -10.32 40.31
C SER A 315 47.00 -11.71 40.10
#